data_AF-A0AAU9IKJ7-F1
#
_entry.id   AF-A0AAU9IKJ7-F1
#
_cell.length_a   1.000
_cell.length_b   1.000
_cell.length_c   1.000
_cell.angle_alpha   90.00
_cell.angle_beta   90.00
_cell.angle_gamma   90.00
#
_symmetry.space_group_name_H-M   'P 1'
#
loop_
_entity.id
_entity.type
_entity.pdbx_description
1 polymer ?
#
loop_
_entity_poly.entity_id
_entity_poly.type
_entity_poly.pdbx_seq_one_letter_code
_entity_poly.pdbx_strand_id
1 'polypeptide(L)'
;MRDCFMNLAISYFSFLEPQPAIMIKSVDYDETLAAPKKAYNDGFTKWDEIVVDGPCTIEELIENLKEKYKILAIQIGCGTKCLFNKYMAGNKDEIFKKEVYELYREISEDKTDGKTSVCLILYAVSAEDRTHMKLPPLKYIFSH
;
A
#
# COMPACT_ATOMS: atom_id res chain seq x y z
N MET A 1 -20.30 -11.92 16.47
CA MET A 1 -20.89 -11.33 15.25
C MET A 1 -21.41 -12.48 14.39
N ARG A 2 -22.53 -12.32 13.66
CA ARG A 2 -23.10 -13.36 12.80
C ARG A 2 -23.57 -12.72 11.51
N ASP A 3 -23.20 -13.33 10.38
CA ASP A 3 -23.75 -12.99 9.08
C ASP A 3 -25.13 -13.65 8.97
N CYS A 4 -26.11 -12.96 8.40
CA CYS A 4 -27.48 -13.47 8.28
C CYS A 4 -27.94 -13.46 6.82
N PHE A 5 -28.45 -14.61 6.37
CA PHE A 5 -29.14 -14.76 5.10
C PHE A 5 -30.61 -15.07 5.38
N MET A 6 -31.52 -14.24 4.91
CA MET A 6 -32.96 -14.41 5.14
C MET A 6 -33.76 -14.39 3.85
N ASN A 7 -34.75 -15.27 3.76
CA ASN A 7 -35.74 -15.28 2.71
C ASN A 7 -37.14 -15.43 3.34
N LEU A 8 -37.89 -14.33 3.37
CA LEU A 8 -39.21 -14.26 4.00
C LEU A 8 -40.29 -15.01 3.23
N ALA A 9 -40.13 -15.21 1.91
CA ALA A 9 -41.09 -15.95 1.10
C ALA A 9 -41.21 -17.43 1.52
N ILE A 10 -40.15 -17.98 2.11
CA ILE A 10 -40.09 -19.35 2.63
C ILE A 10 -39.83 -19.41 4.15
N SER A 11 -39.93 -18.28 4.86
CA SER A 11 -39.61 -18.19 6.29
C SER A 11 -38.22 -18.78 6.66
N TYR A 12 -37.23 -18.57 5.79
CA TYR A 12 -35.87 -19.08 5.97
C TYR A 12 -34.95 -18.03 6.60
N PHE A 13 -34.24 -18.43 7.64
CA PHE A 13 -33.22 -17.62 8.31
C PHE A 13 -32.00 -18.49 8.57
N SER A 14 -30.86 -18.09 8.04
CA SER A 14 -29.57 -18.76 8.24
C SER A 14 -28.57 -17.80 8.83
N PHE A 15 -27.86 -18.26 9.85
CA PHE A 15 -26.84 -17.50 10.55
C PHE A 15 -25.50 -18.22 10.41
N LEU A 16 -24.50 -17.49 9.94
CA LEU A 16 -23.13 -18.00 9.76
C LEU A 16 -22.15 -17.19 10.59
N GLU A 17 -21.04 -17.82 10.96
CA GLU A 17 -19.90 -17.09 11.50
C GLU A 17 -19.20 -16.33 10.36
N PRO A 18 -18.83 -15.05 10.57
CA PRO A 18 -18.05 -14.32 9.59
C PRO A 18 -16.75 -15.04 9.28
N GLN A 19 -16.38 -15.07 8.00
CA GLN A 19 -15.13 -15.70 7.59
C GLN A 19 -13.94 -14.97 8.21
N PRO A 20 -12.89 -15.71 8.66
CA PRO A 20 -11.68 -15.10 9.18
C PRO A 20 -10.99 -14.27 8.10
N ALA A 21 -10.21 -13.27 8.53
CA ALA A 21 -9.45 -12.44 7.61
C ALA A 21 -8.48 -13.28 6.78
N ILE A 22 -8.47 -13.03 5.46
CA ILE A 22 -7.55 -13.70 4.54
C ILE A 22 -6.13 -13.25 4.86
N MET A 23 -5.31 -14.18 5.34
CA MET A 23 -3.90 -13.98 5.61
C MET A 23 -3.09 -14.09 4.32
N ILE A 24 -2.27 -13.08 4.04
CA ILE A 24 -1.34 -13.05 2.93
C ILE A 24 -0.03 -13.68 3.41
N LYS A 25 0.39 -14.75 2.74
CA LYS A 25 1.63 -15.46 3.02
C LYS A 25 2.57 -15.38 1.83
N SER A 26 3.85 -15.55 2.11
CA SER A 26 4.84 -15.77 1.06
C SER A 26 4.55 -17.09 0.32
N VAL A 27 4.69 -17.07 -1.00
CA VAL A 27 4.47 -18.22 -1.88
C VAL A 27 5.62 -18.31 -2.89
N ASP A 28 6.14 -19.51 -3.07
CA ASP A 28 7.27 -19.79 -3.98
C ASP A 28 6.90 -19.57 -5.45
N TYR A 29 5.62 -19.72 -5.79
CA TYR A 29 5.09 -19.45 -7.13
C TYR A 29 3.68 -18.88 -7.05
N ASP A 30 3.49 -17.66 -7.54
CA ASP A 30 2.19 -17.02 -7.69
C ASP A 30 1.78 -17.05 -9.17
N GLU A 31 0.66 -17.71 -9.49
CA GLU A 31 0.18 -17.89 -10.87
C GLU A 31 -0.15 -16.56 -11.58
N THR A 32 -0.51 -15.51 -10.82
CA THR A 32 -0.84 -14.19 -11.39
C THR A 32 0.43 -13.46 -11.83
N LEU A 33 1.50 -13.59 -11.05
CA LEU A 33 2.79 -12.97 -11.35
C LEU A 33 3.72 -13.87 -12.17
N ALA A 34 3.39 -15.17 -12.30
CA ALA A 34 4.26 -16.22 -12.83
C ALA A 34 5.67 -16.20 -12.20
N ALA A 35 5.76 -15.80 -10.93
CA ALA A 35 7.01 -15.52 -10.22
C ALA A 35 6.84 -15.74 -8.71
N PRO A 36 7.94 -15.95 -7.96
CA PRO A 36 7.89 -15.99 -6.50
C PRO A 36 7.40 -14.65 -5.92
N LYS A 37 6.68 -14.73 -4.81
CA LYS A 37 6.08 -13.56 -4.17
C LYS A 37 6.22 -13.66 -2.66
N LYS A 38 6.85 -12.64 -2.07
CA LYS A 38 7.01 -12.54 -0.62
C LYS A 38 5.93 -11.64 -0.03
N ALA A 39 5.44 -11.99 1.16
CA ALA A 39 4.68 -11.07 1.98
C ALA A 39 5.67 -10.15 2.73
N TYR A 40 5.27 -8.91 3.02
CA TYR A 40 6.09 -8.04 3.88
C TYR A 40 6.24 -8.61 5.29
N ASN A 41 5.14 -9.07 5.87
CA ASN A 41 5.12 -9.91 7.07
C ASN A 41 4.33 -11.17 6.76
N ASP A 42 4.84 -12.35 7.11
CA ASP A 42 4.08 -13.59 6.89
C ASP A 42 2.79 -13.58 7.73
N GLY A 43 1.65 -13.56 7.06
CA GLY A 43 0.34 -13.59 7.70
C GLY A 43 -0.38 -12.26 7.84
N PHE A 44 0.11 -11.17 7.24
CA PHE A 44 -0.62 -9.90 7.27
C PHE A 44 -1.97 -10.02 6.55
N THR A 45 -2.95 -9.26 7.01
CA THR A 45 -4.32 -9.24 6.52
C THR A 45 -4.60 -7.97 5.73
N LYS A 46 -5.75 -7.91 5.06
CA LYS A 46 -6.19 -6.69 4.35
C LYS A 46 -6.42 -5.49 5.27
N TRP A 47 -6.46 -5.71 6.58
CA TRP A 47 -6.72 -4.69 7.59
C TRP A 47 -5.45 -4.03 8.11
N ASP A 48 -4.29 -4.61 7.81
CA ASP A 48 -3.02 -4.03 8.22
C ASP A 48 -2.67 -2.84 7.33
N GLU A 49 -2.04 -1.83 7.92
CA GLU A 49 -1.53 -0.64 7.25
C GLU A 49 -0.11 -0.32 7.75
N ILE A 50 0.75 0.19 6.87
CA ILE A 50 2.04 0.75 7.26
C ILE A 50 1.84 2.23 7.53
N VAL A 51 2.12 2.69 8.75
CA VAL A 51 1.99 4.11 9.11
C VAL A 51 3.36 4.77 9.01
N VAL A 52 3.42 5.89 8.29
CA VAL A 52 4.62 6.74 8.20
C VAL A 52 4.24 8.18 8.50
N ASP A 53 4.93 8.77 9.46
CA ASP A 53 4.80 10.19 9.80
C ASP A 53 5.71 11.04 8.90
N GLY A 54 5.14 12.08 8.28
CA GLY A 54 5.88 13.11 7.56
C GLY A 54 6.31 14.28 8.46
N PRO A 55 6.83 15.38 7.88
CA PRO A 55 7.17 15.55 6.46
C PRO A 55 8.44 14.79 6.08
N CYS A 56 8.44 14.15 4.90
CA CYS A 56 9.64 13.59 4.30
C CYS A 56 9.61 13.72 2.78
N THR A 57 10.79 13.64 2.17
CA THR A 57 10.96 13.55 0.71
C THR A 57 10.67 12.14 0.20
N ILE A 58 10.45 11.98 -1.11
CA ILE A 58 10.29 10.65 -1.71
C ILE A 58 11.54 9.79 -1.51
N GLU A 59 12.73 10.39 -1.58
CA GLU A 59 14.00 9.71 -1.30
C GLU A 59 14.05 9.19 0.13
N GLU A 60 13.80 10.06 1.11
CA GLU A 60 13.76 9.69 2.53
C GLU A 60 12.69 8.63 2.82
N LEU A 61 11.52 8.71 2.18
CA LEU A 61 10.47 7.70 2.32
C LEU A 61 10.96 6.33 1.83
N ILE A 62 11.61 6.28 0.67
CA ILE A 62 12.14 5.04 0.10
C ILE A 62 13.28 4.48 0.97
N GLU A 63 14.15 5.33 1.49
CA GLU A 63 15.22 4.94 2.40
C GLU A 63 14.66 4.41 3.73
N ASN A 64 13.68 5.09 4.33
CA ASN A 64 13.01 4.63 5.54
C ASN A 64 12.35 3.26 5.36
N LEU A 65 11.70 3.02 4.21
CA LEU A 65 11.12 1.72 3.88
C LEU A 65 12.19 0.63 3.67
N LYS A 66 13.33 1.00 3.11
CA LYS A 66 14.46 0.09 2.93
C LYS A 66 15.11 -0.28 4.25
N GLU A 67 15.31 0.67 5.15
CA GLU A 67 15.97 0.43 6.43
C GLU A 67 15.07 -0.32 7.42
N LYS A 68 13.83 0.14 7.61
CA LYS A 68 12.92 -0.43 8.62
C LYS A 68 12.33 -1.77 8.18
N TYR A 69 12.06 -1.90 6.89
CA TYR A 69 11.24 -2.99 6.37
C TYR A 69 11.94 -3.84 5.31
N LYS A 70 13.18 -3.47 4.91
CA LYS A 70 13.92 -4.15 3.83
C LYS A 70 13.17 -4.18 2.51
N ILE A 71 12.40 -3.12 2.23
CA ILE A 71 11.59 -2.96 1.04
C ILE A 71 12.22 -1.93 0.11
N LEU A 72 12.32 -2.25 -1.18
CA LEU A 72 12.65 -1.28 -2.22
C LEU A 72 11.39 -0.92 -3.02
N ALA A 73 10.83 0.25 -2.74
CA ALA A 73 9.69 0.78 -3.51
C ALA A 73 10.12 1.14 -4.94
N ILE A 74 9.40 0.60 -5.91
CA ILE A 74 9.61 0.83 -7.36
C ILE A 74 8.61 1.88 -7.86
N GLN A 75 7.39 1.85 -7.35
CA GLN A 75 6.32 2.77 -7.71
C GLN A 75 5.50 3.13 -6.47
N ILE A 76 5.14 4.40 -6.35
CA ILE A 76 4.29 4.96 -5.30
C ILE A 76 3.12 5.65 -5.99
N GLY A 77 1.91 5.17 -5.73
CA GLY A 77 0.67 5.75 -6.21
C GLY A 77 -0.17 6.31 -5.08
N CYS A 78 -1.07 7.23 -5.41
CA CYS A 78 -2.11 7.73 -4.51
C CYS A 78 -3.42 7.81 -5.30
N GLY A 79 -4.39 6.95 -4.97
CA GLY A 79 -5.65 6.85 -5.72
C GLY A 79 -5.43 6.51 -7.19
N THR A 80 -5.88 7.40 -8.09
CA THR A 80 -5.73 7.25 -9.55
C THR A 80 -4.43 7.82 -10.10
N LYS A 81 -3.62 8.48 -9.26
CA LYS A 81 -2.43 9.21 -9.69
C LYS A 81 -1.16 8.50 -9.22
N CYS A 82 -0.10 8.56 -10.03
CA CYS A 82 1.20 8.01 -9.71
C CYS A 82 2.13 9.14 -9.24
N LEU A 83 2.62 9.07 -8.00
CA LEU A 83 3.53 10.08 -7.45
C LEU A 83 4.97 9.81 -7.90
N PHE A 84 5.39 8.55 -7.84
CA PHE A 84 6.73 8.15 -8.19
C PHE A 84 6.72 6.83 -8.95
N ASN A 85 7.54 6.72 -9.99
CA ASN A 85 7.76 5.47 -10.70
C ASN A 85 9.20 5.43 -11.22
N LYS A 86 9.96 4.41 -10.79
CA LYS A 86 11.35 4.18 -11.19
C LYS A 86 11.54 4.02 -12.71
N TYR A 87 10.49 3.65 -13.45
CA TYR A 87 10.53 3.45 -14.89
C TYR A 87 10.19 4.70 -15.72
N MET A 88 9.72 5.80 -15.10
CA MET A 88 9.44 7.03 -15.86
C MET A 88 10.71 7.57 -16.53
N ALA A 89 10.61 7.98 -17.78
CA ALA A 89 11.71 8.65 -18.49
C ALA A 89 11.63 10.16 -18.22
N GLY A 90 12.62 10.72 -17.52
CA GLY A 90 12.71 12.16 -17.21
C GLY A 90 12.62 12.51 -15.71
N ASN A 91 13.29 13.60 -15.31
CA ASN A 91 13.31 14.31 -14.02
C ASN A 91 13.18 13.48 -12.73
N LYS A 92 13.72 12.25 -12.69
CA LYS A 92 13.71 11.41 -11.49
C LYS A 92 14.35 12.13 -10.31
N ASP A 93 15.53 12.72 -10.54
CA ASP A 93 16.34 13.37 -9.50
C ASP A 93 15.65 14.61 -8.90
N GLU A 94 14.75 15.25 -9.65
CA GLU A 94 13.93 16.35 -9.14
C GLU A 94 12.76 15.84 -8.29
N ILE A 95 12.09 14.77 -8.73
CA ILE A 95 10.96 14.16 -8.00
C ILE A 95 11.42 13.54 -6.68
N PHE A 96 12.60 12.93 -6.64
CA PHE A 96 13.15 12.34 -5.42
C PHE A 96 13.32 13.35 -4.29
N LYS A 97 13.68 14.59 -4.63
CA LYS A 97 13.94 15.68 -3.67
C LYS A 97 12.69 16.42 -3.24
N LYS A 98 11.57 16.26 -3.95
CA LYS A 98 10.31 16.90 -3.58
C LYS A 98 9.71 16.19 -2.38
N GLU A 99 9.04 16.97 -1.54
CA GLU A 99 8.26 16.44 -0.44
C GLU A 99 7.04 15.66 -0.98
N VAL A 100 6.69 14.58 -0.28
CA VAL A 100 5.51 13.76 -0.62
C VAL A 100 4.23 14.62 -0.65
N TYR A 101 4.14 15.59 0.27
CA TYR A 101 3.00 16.51 0.36
C TYR A 101 2.90 17.45 -0.85
N GLU A 102 4.02 18.03 -1.29
CA GLU A 102 4.05 18.92 -2.45
C GLU A 102 3.70 18.17 -3.74
N LEU A 103 4.30 17.00 -3.95
CA LEU A 103 3.97 16.13 -5.09
C LEU A 103 2.50 15.73 -5.09
N TYR A 104 1.96 15.39 -3.92
CA TYR A 104 0.54 15.07 -3.80
C TYR A 104 -0.32 16.27 -4.20
N ARG A 105 0.02 17.48 -3.76
CA ARG A 105 -0.73 18.71 -4.10
C ARG A 105 -0.61 19.12 -5.56
N GLU A 106 0.54 18.91 -6.18
CA GLU A 106 0.75 19.20 -7.61
C GLU A 106 -0.06 18.27 -8.51
N ILE A 107 -0.08 16.97 -8.16
CA ILE A 107 -0.66 15.92 -9.01
C ILE A 107 -2.15 15.71 -8.71
N SER A 108 -2.55 15.93 -7.45
CA SER A 108 -3.93 15.90 -7.01
C SER A 108 -4.55 17.27 -7.25
N GLU A 109 -5.43 17.35 -8.24
CA GLU A 109 -6.28 18.52 -8.49
C GLU A 109 -7.23 18.82 -7.30
N ASP A 110 -7.36 17.87 -6.36
CA ASP A 110 -8.08 18.05 -5.10
C ASP A 110 -7.31 18.97 -4.14
N LYS A 111 -8.01 19.98 -3.63
CA LYS A 111 -7.52 20.79 -2.51
C LYS A 111 -7.35 19.89 -1.28
N THR A 112 -6.15 19.91 -0.70
CA THR A 112 -5.78 19.20 0.55
C THR A 112 -6.49 19.74 1.79
N ASP A 113 -7.47 20.64 1.65
CA ASP A 113 -8.08 21.39 2.73
C ASP A 113 -8.65 20.45 3.82
N GLY A 114 -7.93 20.37 4.94
CA GLY A 114 -8.29 19.60 6.14
C GLY A 114 -7.88 18.12 6.16
N LYS A 115 -7.16 17.59 5.16
CA LYS A 115 -6.65 16.21 5.23
C LYS A 115 -5.40 16.14 6.11
N THR A 116 -5.42 15.26 7.10
CA THR A 116 -4.27 14.96 7.98
C THR A 116 -3.45 13.76 7.53
N SER A 117 -3.97 12.95 6.59
CA SER A 117 -3.25 11.80 6.04
C SER A 117 -3.71 11.43 4.63
N VAL A 118 -2.85 10.71 3.91
CA VAL A 118 -3.15 10.12 2.60
C VAL A 118 -2.76 8.64 2.56
N CYS A 119 -3.49 7.87 1.76
CA CYS A 119 -3.21 6.47 1.52
C CYS A 119 -2.37 6.32 0.25
N LEU A 120 -1.16 5.80 0.41
CA LEU A 120 -0.20 5.49 -0.64
C LEU A 120 -0.24 4.00 -0.96
N ILE A 121 -0.30 3.68 -2.24
CA ILE A 121 -0.23 2.32 -2.77
C ILE A 121 1.18 2.09 -3.29
N LEU A 122 1.86 1.10 -2.72
CA LEU A 122 3.25 0.79 -3.05
C LEU A 122 3.34 -0.44 -3.93
N TYR A 123 4.16 -0.36 -4.97
CA TYR A 123 4.68 -1.52 -5.67
C TYR A 123 6.17 -1.63 -5.37
N ALA A 124 6.58 -2.77 -4.80
CA ALA A 124 7.91 -2.92 -4.28
C ALA A 124 8.48 -4.34 -4.45
N VAL A 125 9.79 -4.43 -4.27
CA VAL A 125 10.54 -5.69 -4.23
C VAL A 125 11.32 -5.79 -2.93
N SER A 126 11.65 -7.02 -2.54
CA SER A 126 12.56 -7.27 -1.42
C SER A 126 13.94 -6.66 -1.71
N ALA A 127 14.55 -6.02 -0.70
CA ALA A 127 15.89 -5.47 -0.82
C ALA A 127 16.98 -6.53 -0.99
N GLU A 128 16.75 -7.75 -0.50
CA GLU A 128 17.73 -8.85 -0.50
C GLU A 128 17.70 -9.58 -1.85
N ASP A 129 16.54 -10.12 -2.23
CA ASP A 129 16.43 -11.04 -3.39
C ASP A 129 15.76 -10.42 -4.62
N ARG A 130 15.33 -9.16 -4.52
CA ARG A 130 14.53 -8.46 -5.55
C ARG A 130 13.24 -9.18 -5.98
N THR A 131 12.75 -10.10 -5.15
CA THR A 131 11.45 -10.76 -5.34
C THR A 131 10.30 -9.76 -5.14
N HIS A 132 9.23 -9.89 -5.92
CA HIS A 132 8.04 -9.07 -5.75
C HIS A 132 7.44 -9.25 -4.35
N MET A 133 7.14 -8.12 -3.71
CA MET A 133 6.58 -8.11 -2.37
C MET A 133 5.15 -7.61 -2.37
N LYS A 134 4.25 -8.32 -1.69
CA LYS A 134 2.92 -7.83 -1.42
C LYS A 134 2.92 -7.04 -0.12
N LEU A 135 2.44 -5.81 -0.21
CA LEU A 135 2.41 -4.84 0.87
C LEU A 135 0.98 -4.46 1.22
N PRO A 136 0.71 -4.16 2.50
CA PRO A 136 -0.47 -3.39 2.86
C PRO A 136 -0.37 -1.95 2.31
N PRO A 137 -1.49 -1.22 2.23
CA PRO A 137 -1.45 0.21 1.95
C PRO A 137 -0.61 0.95 3.01
N LEU A 138 0.02 2.04 2.58
CA LEU A 138 0.78 2.92 3.46
C LEU A 138 -0.04 4.16 3.77
N LYS A 139 -0.27 4.43 5.05
CA LYS A 139 -0.90 5.66 5.54
C LYS A 139 0.19 6.67 5.87
N TYR A 140 0.28 7.71 5.05
CA TYR A 140 1.19 8.82 5.23
C TYR A 140 0.50 9.95 5.99
N ILE A 141 1.01 10.32 7.15
CA ILE A 141 0.45 11.38 8.00
C ILE A 141 1.18 12.69 7.71
N PHE A 142 0.42 13.73 7.39
CA PHE A 142 0.95 15.08 7.25
C PHE A 142 1.15 15.68 8.64
N SER A 143 2.35 15.56 9.21
CA SER A 143 2.68 16.31 10.42
C SER A 143 2.71 17.81 10.07
N HIS A 144 1.90 18.59 10.79
CA HIS A 144 1.87 20.05 10.71
C HIS A 144 3.00 20.68 11.52
#